data_AF-A0A7X1YDE7-F1
#
_entry.id   AF-A0A7X1YDE7-F1
#
_cell.length_a   1.000
_cell.length_b   1.000
_cell.length_c   1.000
_cell.angle_alpha   90.00
_cell.angle_beta   90.00
_cell.angle_gamma   90.00
#
_symmetry.space_group_name_H-M   'P 1'
#
loop_
_entity.id
_entity.type
_entity.pdbx_description
1 polymer ?
#
loop_
_entity_poly.entity_id
_entity_poly.type
_entity_poly.pdbx_seq_one_letter_code
_entity_poly.pdbx_strand_id
1 'polypeptide(L)'
;MNLSTIEALAIAWARIAEEAELPAGYEGTATPEAHRACEVIQERIREHVVATNDMRLFGLLHLLGQASLRMEQALWPEEYARMTREVEEALREADDPNAKSYTHEEVMRAMQELIDQARDKPC
;
A
#
# COMPACT_ATOMS: atom_id res chain seq x y z
N MET A 1 23.20 -30.48 5.54
CA MET A 1 22.25 -30.75 4.44
C MET A 1 21.96 -29.43 3.77
N ASN A 2 22.23 -29.28 2.47
CA ASN A 2 21.79 -28.10 1.71
C ASN A 2 20.33 -28.33 1.34
N LEU A 3 19.45 -27.46 1.83
CA LEU A 3 18.06 -27.42 1.40
C LEU A 3 18.00 -27.06 -0.09
N SER A 4 17.06 -27.65 -0.82
CA SER A 4 16.76 -27.17 -2.17
C SER A 4 16.24 -25.73 -2.12
N THR A 5 16.41 -24.97 -3.20
CA THR A 5 15.92 -23.58 -3.30
C THR A 5 14.42 -23.49 -3.03
N ILE A 6 13.64 -24.50 -3.41
CA ILE A 6 12.19 -24.53 -3.20
C ILE A 6 11.85 -24.75 -1.73
N GLU A 7 12.53 -25.67 -1.04
CA GLU A 7 12.31 -25.90 0.40
C GLU A 7 12.69 -24.66 1.22
N ALA A 8 13.79 -23.99 0.86
CA ALA A 8 14.20 -22.75 1.50
C ALA A 8 13.14 -21.64 1.32
N LEU A 9 12.58 -21.51 0.11
CA LEU A 9 11.49 -20.55 -0.17
C LEU A 9 10.21 -20.91 0.59
N ALA A 10 9.84 -22.19 0.66
CA ALA A 10 8.67 -22.64 1.40
C ALA A 10 8.79 -22.36 2.91
N ILE A 11 9.97 -22.59 3.49
CA ILE A 11 10.25 -22.28 4.90
C ILE A 11 10.20 -20.76 5.13
N ALA A 12 10.82 -19.97 4.25
CA ALA A 12 10.79 -18.52 4.35
C ALA A 12 9.36 -17.98 4.27
N TRP A 13 8.56 -18.51 3.34
CA TRP A 13 7.14 -18.16 3.22
C TRP A 13 6.35 -18.54 4.47
N ALA A 14 6.50 -19.77 4.98
CA ALA A 14 5.78 -20.23 6.17
C ALA A 14 6.05 -19.32 7.38
N ARG A 15 7.31 -18.92 7.56
CA ARG A 15 7.70 -17.98 8.61
C ARG A 15 7.07 -16.60 8.44
N ILE A 16 7.08 -16.05 7.22
CA ILE A 16 6.46 -14.75 6.94
C ILE A 16 4.95 -14.81 7.19
N ALA A 17 4.29 -15.88 6.75
CA ALA A 17 2.86 -16.09 6.94
C ALA A 17 2.50 -16.22 8.43
N GLU A 18 3.29 -16.96 9.21
CA GLU A 18 3.13 -17.09 10.65
C GLU A 18 3.33 -15.74 11.37
N GLU A 19 4.41 -15.02 11.03
CA GLU A 19 4.71 -13.71 11.63
C GLU A 19 3.69 -12.63 11.26
N ALA A 20 3.00 -12.77 10.13
CA ALA A 20 1.92 -11.89 9.71
C ALA A 20 0.54 -12.37 10.18
N GLU A 21 0.47 -13.47 10.95
CA GLU A 21 -0.76 -14.08 11.43
C GLU A 21 -1.74 -14.47 10.31
N LEU A 22 -1.21 -14.84 9.13
CA LEU A 22 -2.05 -15.31 8.02
C LEU A 22 -2.72 -16.64 8.42
N PRO A 23 -4.05 -16.78 8.28
CA PRO A 23 -4.76 -17.97 8.73
C PRO A 23 -4.18 -19.26 8.12
N ALA A 24 -3.91 -20.25 8.97
CA ALA A 24 -3.44 -21.55 8.52
C ALA A 24 -4.50 -22.23 7.65
N GLY A 25 -4.10 -22.75 6.49
CA GLY A 25 -5.04 -23.37 5.56
C GLY A 25 -5.99 -22.36 4.89
N TYR A 26 -5.60 -21.10 4.77
CA TYR A 26 -6.39 -20.07 4.10
C TYR A 26 -6.79 -20.48 2.67
N GLU A 27 -8.09 -20.63 2.44
CA GLU A 27 -8.66 -21.06 1.14
C GLU A 27 -9.08 -19.89 0.23
N GLY A 28 -8.81 -18.64 0.64
CA GLY A 28 -9.18 -17.44 -0.14
C GLY A 28 -10.46 -16.75 0.30
N THR A 29 -11.07 -17.16 1.41
CA THR A 29 -12.25 -16.47 1.98
C THR A 29 -11.87 -15.12 2.58
N ALA A 30 -12.49 -14.03 2.13
CA ALA A 30 -12.23 -12.73 2.72
C ALA A 30 -12.58 -12.70 4.22
N THR A 31 -11.58 -12.48 5.07
CA THR A 31 -11.75 -12.24 6.50
C THR A 31 -10.92 -11.02 6.91
N PRO A 32 -11.33 -10.26 7.96
CA PRO A 32 -10.54 -9.16 8.47
C PRO A 32 -9.13 -9.59 8.88
N GLU A 33 -8.96 -10.81 9.39
CA GLU A 33 -7.66 -11.38 9.78
C GLU A 33 -6.77 -11.59 8.56
N ALA A 34 -7.31 -12.19 7.48
CA ALA A 34 -6.55 -12.40 6.25
C ALA A 34 -6.20 -11.08 5.56
N HIS A 35 -7.11 -10.11 5.58
CA HIS A 35 -6.85 -8.76 5.05
C HIS A 35 -5.70 -8.09 5.80
N ARG A 36 -5.75 -8.04 7.14
CA ARG A 36 -4.66 -7.49 7.98
C ARG A 36 -3.33 -8.20 7.75
N ALA A 37 -3.33 -9.54 7.67
CA ALA A 37 -2.13 -10.30 7.39
C ALA A 37 -1.54 -9.94 6.00
N CYS A 38 -2.39 -9.78 4.99
CA CYS A 38 -1.97 -9.31 3.68
C CYS A 38 -1.38 -7.89 3.73
N GLU A 39 -1.93 -6.96 4.53
CA GLU A 39 -1.37 -5.62 4.70
C GLU A 39 0.03 -5.65 5.32
N VAL A 40 0.23 -6.44 6.38
CA VAL A 40 1.54 -6.62 7.04
C VAL A 40 2.58 -7.15 6.05
N ILE A 41 2.22 -8.16 5.25
CA ILE A 41 3.16 -8.72 4.26
C ILE A 41 3.48 -7.69 3.16
N GLN A 42 2.48 -6.93 2.69
CA GLN A 42 2.70 -5.88 1.69
C GLN A 42 3.63 -4.78 2.21
N GLU A 43 3.46 -4.36 3.46
CA GLU A 43 4.32 -3.36 4.09
C GLU A 43 5.77 -3.84 4.17
N ARG A 44 6.00 -5.06 4.67
CA ARG A 44 7.35 -5.66 4.70
C ARG A 44 8.00 -5.75 3.32
N ILE A 45 7.23 -6.10 2.29
CA ILE A 45 7.75 -6.13 0.91
C ILE A 45 8.10 -4.72 0.44
N ARG A 46 7.25 -3.71 0.72
CA ARG A 46 7.54 -2.31 0.39
C ARG A 46 8.80 -1.81 1.08
N GLU A 47 8.97 -2.08 2.37
CA GLU A 47 10.19 -1.74 3.12
C GLU A 47 11.43 -2.39 2.50
N HIS A 48 11.34 -3.67 2.13
CA HIS A 48 12.44 -4.38 1.48
C HIS A 48 12.81 -3.77 0.13
N VAL A 49 11.82 -3.45 -0.71
CA VAL A 49 12.03 -2.81 -2.01
C VAL A 49 12.70 -1.45 -1.83
N VAL A 50 12.24 -0.63 -0.88
CA VAL A 50 12.84 0.68 -0.58
C VAL A 50 14.27 0.54 -0.08
N ALA A 51 14.54 -0.42 0.82
CA ALA A 51 15.85 -0.60 1.43
C ALA A 51 16.90 -1.18 0.48
N THR A 52 16.50 -2.02 -0.48
CA THR A 52 17.43 -2.80 -1.30
C THR A 52 17.36 -2.49 -2.78
N ASN A 53 16.33 -1.76 -3.23
CA ASN A 53 15.97 -1.58 -4.64
C ASN A 53 15.75 -2.91 -5.39
N ASP A 54 15.47 -4.00 -4.67
CA ASP A 54 15.17 -5.31 -5.26
C ASP A 54 13.70 -5.42 -5.64
N MET A 55 13.43 -5.33 -6.95
CA MET A 55 12.08 -5.36 -7.51
C MET A 55 11.51 -6.76 -7.70
N ARG A 56 12.24 -7.84 -7.39
CA ARG A 56 11.77 -9.22 -7.67
C ARG A 56 10.49 -9.58 -6.93
N LEU A 57 10.24 -8.98 -5.76
CA LEU A 57 9.02 -9.19 -4.98
C LEU A 57 7.84 -8.31 -5.42
N PHE A 58 8.02 -7.42 -6.40
CA PHE A 58 6.97 -6.51 -6.83
C PHE A 58 5.76 -7.24 -7.42
N GLY A 59 5.97 -8.36 -8.11
CA GLY A 59 4.87 -9.21 -8.60
C GLY A 59 4.01 -9.77 -7.47
N LEU A 60 4.64 -10.21 -6.37
CA LEU A 60 3.92 -10.68 -5.18
C LEU A 60 3.19 -9.53 -4.48
N LEU A 61 3.83 -8.36 -4.36
CA LEU A 61 3.20 -7.15 -3.82
C LEU A 61 1.92 -6.80 -4.58
N HIS A 62 1.96 -6.82 -5.91
CA HIS A 62 0.80 -6.56 -6.74
C HIS A 62 -0.34 -7.56 -6.48
N LEU A 63 -0.02 -8.86 -6.42
CA LEU A 63 -1.02 -9.91 -6.16
C LEU A 63 -1.66 -9.77 -4.77
N LEU A 64 -0.88 -9.47 -3.74
CA LEU A 64 -1.38 -9.25 -2.38
C LEU A 64 -2.26 -7.99 -2.31
N GLY A 65 -1.89 -6.93 -3.01
CA GLY A 65 -2.71 -5.72 -3.14
C GLY A 65 -4.06 -6.00 -3.79
N GLN A 66 -4.08 -6.77 -4.89
CA GLN A 66 -5.31 -7.19 -5.54
C GLN A 66 -6.18 -8.10 -4.65
N ALA A 67 -5.56 -9.01 -3.89
CA ALA A 67 -6.27 -9.85 -2.94
C ALA A 67 -6.91 -8.98 -1.83
N SER A 68 -6.15 -8.07 -1.24
CA SER A 68 -6.62 -7.17 -0.17
C SER A 68 -7.76 -6.29 -0.65
N LEU A 69 -7.65 -5.72 -1.85
CA LEU A 69 -8.71 -4.91 -2.46
C LEU A 69 -10.01 -5.71 -2.63
N ARG A 70 -9.93 -6.97 -3.08
CA ARG A 70 -11.11 -7.85 -3.18
C ARG A 70 -11.69 -8.17 -1.80
N MET A 71 -10.84 -8.34 -0.78
CA MET A 71 -11.31 -8.53 0.58
C MET A 71 -12.03 -7.29 1.09
N GLU A 72 -11.49 -6.08 0.85
CA GLU A 72 -12.15 -4.83 1.24
C GLU A 72 -13.53 -4.67 0.60
N GLN A 73 -13.64 -4.96 -0.70
CA GLN A 73 -14.93 -4.95 -1.41
C GLN A 73 -15.95 -5.92 -0.80
N ALA A 74 -15.49 -7.06 -0.27
CA ALA A 74 -16.36 -8.08 0.32
C ALA A 74 -16.70 -7.80 1.80
N LEU A 75 -15.74 -7.26 2.56
CA LEU A 75 -15.84 -7.05 4.00
C LEU A 75 -16.48 -5.70 4.35
N TRP A 76 -16.21 -4.67 3.55
CA TRP A 76 -16.61 -3.28 3.79
C TRP A 76 -17.13 -2.64 2.49
N PRO A 77 -18.23 -3.16 1.91
CA PRO A 77 -18.73 -2.71 0.62
C PRO A 77 -19.19 -1.24 0.64
N GLU A 78 -19.76 -0.76 1.74
CA GLU A 78 -20.21 0.63 1.89
C GLU A 78 -19.03 1.60 1.96
N GLU A 79 -18.00 1.28 2.75
CA GLU A 79 -16.77 2.07 2.85
C GLU A 79 -16.05 2.10 1.50
N TYR A 80 -15.96 0.96 0.83
CA TYR A 80 -15.36 0.86 -0.50
C TYR A 80 -16.12 1.72 -1.52
N ALA A 81 -17.45 1.66 -1.53
CA ALA A 81 -18.27 2.48 -2.43
C ALA A 81 -18.13 3.98 -2.14
N ARG A 82 -18.08 4.35 -0.85
CA ARG A 82 -17.85 5.74 -0.43
C ARG A 82 -16.48 6.24 -0.92
N MET A 83 -15.41 5.50 -0.64
CA MET A 83 -14.05 5.84 -1.08
C MET A 83 -13.98 5.95 -2.61
N THR A 84 -14.58 5.00 -3.34
CA THR A 84 -14.62 5.02 -4.81
C THR A 84 -15.27 6.31 -5.32
N ARG A 85 -16.42 6.71 -4.74
CA ARG A 85 -17.09 7.95 -5.11
C ARG A 85 -16.25 9.19 -4.80
N GLU A 86 -15.60 9.24 -3.65
CA GLU A 86 -14.72 10.35 -3.26
C GLU A 86 -13.53 10.50 -4.23
N VAL A 87 -12.92 9.37 -4.64
CA VAL A 87 -11.85 9.37 -5.65
C VAL A 87 -12.38 9.85 -7.01
N GLU A 88 -13.53 9.36 -7.46
CA GLU A 88 -14.14 9.80 -8.73
C GLU A 88 -14.50 11.29 -8.73
N GLU A 89 -14.98 11.81 -7.60
CA GLU A 89 -15.28 13.23 -7.42
C GLU A 89 -13.99 14.07 -7.47
N ALA A 90 -12.95 13.66 -6.75
CA ALA A 90 -11.65 14.34 -6.78
C ALA A 90 -11.02 14.33 -8.19
N LEU A 91 -11.13 13.23 -8.92
CA LEU A 91 -10.68 13.16 -10.32
C LEU A 91 -11.47 14.11 -11.21
N ARG A 92 -12.79 14.18 -11.06
CA ARG A 92 -13.65 15.09 -11.82
C ARG A 92 -13.32 16.56 -11.53
N GLU A 93 -13.04 16.90 -10.26
CA GLU A 93 -12.61 18.24 -9.87
C GLU A 93 -11.25 18.60 -10.46
N ALA A 94 -10.32 17.65 -10.52
CA ALA A 94 -9.00 17.85 -11.12
C ALA A 94 -9.08 18.05 -12.65
N ASP A 95 -10.04 17.38 -13.31
CA ASP A 95 -10.29 17.50 -14.75
C ASP A 95 -11.17 18.72 -15.12
N ASP A 96 -11.65 19.50 -14.15
CA ASP A 96 -12.43 20.71 -14.44
C ASP A 96 -11.58 21.71 -15.24
N PRO A 97 -12.11 22.33 -16.31
CA PRO A 97 -11.36 23.33 -17.08
C PRO A 97 -10.88 24.54 -16.29
N ASN A 98 -11.51 24.81 -15.14
CA ASN A 98 -11.14 25.85 -14.17
C ASN A 98 -10.42 25.28 -12.94
N ALA A 99 -10.05 24.00 -12.95
CA ALA A 99 -9.25 23.41 -11.88
C ALA A 99 -7.94 24.19 -11.73
N LYS A 100 -7.59 24.50 -10.47
CA LYS A 100 -6.31 25.14 -10.19
C LYS A 100 -5.19 24.13 -10.48
N SER A 101 -4.51 24.33 -11.61
CA SER A 101 -3.23 23.68 -11.86
C SER A 101 -2.12 24.53 -11.25
N TYR A 102 -1.21 23.87 -10.56
CA TYR A 102 0.02 24.49 -10.08
C TYR A 102 1.18 23.97 -10.92
N THR A 103 2.02 24.88 -11.39
CA THR A 103 3.29 24.52 -11.98
C THR A 103 4.21 23.96 -10.91
N HIS A 104 5.19 23.14 -11.33
CA HIS A 104 6.19 22.62 -10.41
C HIS A 104 6.91 23.74 -9.63
N GLU A 105 7.20 24.87 -10.29
CA GLU A 105 7.83 26.03 -9.64
C GLU A 105 6.94 26.68 -8.57
N GLU A 106 5.62 26.76 -8.80
CA GLU A 106 4.67 27.28 -7.80
C GLU A 106 4.59 26.35 -6.58
N VAL A 107 4.57 25.03 -6.80
CA VAL A 107 4.58 24.05 -5.70
C VAL A 107 5.88 24.15 -4.89
N MET A 108 7.03 24.20 -5.57
CA MET A 108 8.32 24.32 -4.91
C MET A 108 8.47 25.63 -4.14
N ARG A 109 7.92 26.74 -4.66
CA ARG A 109 7.89 28.03 -3.96
C ARG A 109 7.01 27.98 -2.72
N ALA A 110 5.81 27.43 -2.83
CA ALA A 110 4.91 27.29 -1.69
C ALA A 110 5.51 26.40 -0.59
N MET A 111 6.20 25.32 -0.96
CA MET A 111 6.96 24.50 -0.01
C MET A 111 8.08 25.27 0.68
N GLN A 112 8.83 26.09 -0.06
CA GLN A 112 9.90 26.90 0.51
C GLN A 112 9.36 27.97 1.47
N GLU A 113 8.26 28.64 1.11
CA GLU A 113 7.60 29.62 1.98
C GLU A 113 7.10 28.99 3.28
N LEU A 114 6.57 27.75 3.23
CA LEU A 114 6.18 27.00 4.42
C LEU A 114 7.39 26.67 5.33
N ILE A 115 8.53 26.29 4.72
CA ILE A 115 9.78 26.01 5.45
C ILE A 115 10.30 27.29 6.13
N ASP A 116 10.30 28.41 5.41
CA ASP A 116 10.77 29.69 5.94
C ASP A 116 9.87 30.20 7.07
N GLN A 117 8.55 30.10 6.93
CA GLN A 117 7.60 30.41 8.01
C GLN A 117 7.75 29.53 9.25
N ALA A 118 8.05 28.24 9.07
CA ALA A 118 8.31 27.32 10.18
C ALA A 118 9.62 27.68 10.91
N ARG A 119 10.61 28.19 10.17
CA ARG A 119 11.91 28.64 10.70
C ARG A 119 11.82 29.98 11.43
N ASP A 120 10.90 30.85 11.01
CA ASP A 120 10.69 32.18 11.60
C ASP A 120 9.74 32.20 12.81
N LYS A 121 9.12 31.06 13.16
CA LYS A 121 8.36 30.93 14.41
C LYS A 121 9.33 30.78 15.61
N PRO A 122 9.30 31.68 16.61
CA PRO A 122 10.04 31.47 17.84
C PRO A 122 9.47 30.25 18.57
N CYS A 123 10.36 29.40 19.10
CA CYS A 123 10.03 28.24 19.93
C CYS A 123 9.16 28.59 21.14
#